data_AF-A0A519T6Z3-F1
#
_entry.id   AF-A0A519T6Z3-F1
#
_cell.length_a   1.000
_cell.length_b   1.000
_cell.length_c   1.000
_cell.angle_alpha   90.00
_cell.angle_beta   90.00
_cell.angle_gamma   90.00
#
_symmetry.space_group_name_H-M   'P 1'
#
loop_
_entity.id
_entity.type
_entity.pdbx_description
1 polymer ?
#
loop_
_entity_poly.entity_id
_entity_poly.type
_entity_poly.pdbx_seq_one_letter_code
_entity_poly.pdbx_strand_id
1 'polypeptide(L)'
;MALDLIQFQQVLDSAQKADAFKADVKRALRKVSTLLINLQSAVDDAEALLSDSYSPAVKERKARTPRAAAAESAEVDPEAPYGRKKDGTPKNKPGRSK
;
A
#
# COMPACT_ATOMS: atom_id res chain seq x y z
N MET A 1 34.74 -47.32 -29.16
CA MET A 1 34.49 -46.64 -27.88
C MET A 1 33.08 -46.08 -27.96
N ALA A 2 32.11 -46.77 -27.33
CA ALA A 2 30.75 -46.25 -27.26
C ALA A 2 30.81 -44.96 -26.44
N LEU A 3 30.62 -43.83 -27.10
CA LEU A 3 30.61 -42.52 -26.47
C LEU A 3 29.56 -42.52 -25.37
N ASP A 4 29.98 -42.03 -24.21
CA ASP A 4 29.32 -42.08 -22.92
C ASP A 4 28.13 -41.11 -22.84
N LEU A 5 27.19 -41.25 -23.77
CA LEU A 5 26.02 -40.39 -23.93
C LEU A 5 25.15 -40.40 -22.67
N ILE A 6 25.13 -41.51 -21.94
CA ILE A 6 24.40 -41.65 -20.68
C ILE A 6 25.07 -40.83 -19.56
N GLN A 7 26.40 -40.92 -19.39
CA GLN A 7 27.07 -40.06 -18.41
C GLN A 7 26.99 -38.58 -18.81
N PHE A 8 27.03 -38.27 -20.11
CA PHE A 8 26.86 -36.89 -20.57
C PHE A 8 25.47 -36.33 -20.23
N GLN A 9 24.41 -37.13 -20.42
CA GLN A 9 23.05 -36.75 -20.00
C GLN A 9 22.95 -36.54 -18.49
N GLN A 10 23.58 -37.41 -17.69
CA GLN A 10 23.62 -37.26 -16.23
C GLN A 10 24.35 -35.98 -15.80
N VAL A 11 25.45 -35.62 -16.46
CA VAL A 11 26.18 -34.38 -16.19
C VAL A 11 25.30 -33.16 -16.52
N LEU A 12 24.60 -33.17 -17.65
CA LEU A 12 23.68 -32.08 -18.02
C LEU A 12 22.53 -31.93 -17.02
N ASP A 13 21.90 -33.03 -16.61
CA ASP A 13 20.81 -33.00 -15.61
C ASP A 13 21.30 -32.50 -14.24
N SER A 14 22.53 -32.86 -13.86
CA SER A 14 23.15 -32.38 -12.62
C SER A 14 23.49 -30.88 -12.69
N ALA A 15 23.96 -30.40 -13.83
CA ALA A 15 24.26 -28.99 -14.06
C ALA A 15 22.99 -28.13 -14.00
N GLN A 16 21.89 -28.57 -14.64
CA GLN A 16 20.61 -27.86 -14.59
C GLN A 16 20.06 -27.75 -13.16
N LYS A 17 20.16 -28.83 -12.37
CA LYS A 17 19.75 -28.81 -10.95
C LYS A 17 20.62 -27.88 -10.12
N ALA A 18 21.92 -27.84 -10.39
CA ALA A 18 22.84 -26.92 -9.70
C ALA A 18 22.52 -25.45 -9.99
N ASP A 19 22.19 -25.12 -11.25
CA ASP A 19 21.79 -23.77 -11.64
C ASP A 19 20.45 -23.34 -11.01
N ALA A 20 19.47 -24.25 -10.98
CA ALA A 20 18.19 -24.00 -10.29
C ALA A 20 18.41 -23.75 -8.78
N PHE A 21 19.20 -24.61 -8.11
CA PHE A 21 19.55 -24.44 -6.71
C PHE A 21 20.26 -23.11 -6.43
N LYS A 22 21.22 -22.74 -7.28
CA LYS A 22 21.92 -21.46 -7.18
C LYS A 22 20.97 -20.26 -7.29
N ALA A 23 19.99 -20.33 -8.20
CA ALA A 23 18.98 -19.28 -8.35
C ALA A 23 18.10 -19.16 -7.09
N ASP A 24 17.68 -20.28 -6.52
CA ASP A 24 16.86 -20.31 -5.30
C ASP A 24 17.62 -19.80 -4.08
N VAL A 25 18.88 -20.20 -3.90
CA VAL A 25 19.76 -19.69 -2.85
C VAL A 25 19.94 -18.17 -2.99
N LYS A 26 20.19 -17.68 -4.20
CA LYS A 26 20.30 -16.23 -4.45
C LYS A 26 19.01 -15.49 -4.10
N ARG A 27 17.85 -16.09 -4.39
CA ARG A 27 16.53 -15.52 -4.06
C ARG A 27 16.29 -15.53 -2.54
N ALA A 28 16.65 -16.60 -1.86
CA ALA A 28 16.57 -16.70 -0.40
C ALA A 28 17.46 -15.67 0.28
N LEU A 29 18.72 -15.53 -0.17
CA LEU A 29 19.64 -14.52 0.36
C LEU A 29 19.13 -13.10 0.17
N ARG A 30 18.52 -12.78 -0.99
CA ARG A 30 17.87 -11.48 -1.21
C ARG A 30 16.75 -11.22 -0.20
N LYS A 31 15.90 -12.22 0.06
CA LYS A 31 14.83 -12.12 1.06
C LYS A 31 15.38 -11.90 2.47
N VAL A 32 16.41 -12.65 2.86
CA VAL A 32 17.07 -12.48 4.16
C VAL A 32 17.66 -11.09 4.29
N SER A 33 18.36 -10.60 3.25
CA SER A 33 18.92 -9.25 3.24
C SER A 33 17.83 -8.18 3.41
N THR A 34 16.69 -8.30 2.71
CA THR A 34 15.58 -7.36 2.89
C THR A 34 14.98 -7.42 4.29
N LEU A 35 14.89 -8.61 4.90
CA LEU A 35 14.41 -8.75 6.28
C LEU A 35 15.35 -8.09 7.28
N LEU A 36 16.67 -8.22 7.11
CA LEU A 36 17.65 -7.56 7.96
C LEU A 36 17.58 -6.04 7.87
N ILE A 37 17.40 -5.49 6.66
CA ILE A 37 17.22 -4.04 6.46
C ILE A 37 15.95 -3.56 7.17
N ASN A 38 14.84 -4.28 7.03
CA ASN A 38 13.59 -3.92 7.70
C ASN A 38 13.71 -4.02 9.23
N LEU A 39 14.44 -5.01 9.73
CA LEU A 39 14.69 -5.17 11.16
C LEU A 39 15.54 -4.02 11.71
N GLN A 40 16.59 -3.62 10.98
CA GLN A 40 17.39 -2.45 11.36
C GLN A 40 16.52 -1.19 11.43
N SER A 41 15.70 -0.93 10.41
CA SER A 41 14.78 0.21 10.42
C SER A 41 13.81 0.18 11.61
N ALA A 42 13.28 -1.00 11.95
CA ALA A 42 12.37 -1.13 13.09
C ALA A 42 13.08 -0.91 14.44
N VAL A 43 14.37 -1.30 14.56
CA VAL A 43 15.19 -1.02 15.73
C VAL A 43 15.47 0.48 15.82
N ASP A 44 15.87 1.12 14.73
CA ASP A 44 16.13 2.56 14.69
C ASP A 44 14.87 3.35 15.08
N ASP A 45 13.69 2.95 14.57
CA ASP A 45 12.40 3.54 14.94
C ASP A 45 12.09 3.34 16.43
N ALA A 46 12.36 2.15 16.97
CA ALA A 46 12.15 1.86 18.39
C ALA A 46 13.10 2.68 19.29
N GLU A 47 14.36 2.82 18.91
CA GLU A 47 15.33 3.67 19.60
C GLU A 47 14.90 5.14 19.57
N ALA A 48 14.41 5.63 18.43
CA ALA A 48 13.89 6.97 18.30
C ALA A 48 12.69 7.22 19.23
N LEU A 49 11.76 6.25 19.32
CA LEU A 49 10.59 6.31 20.22
C LEU A 49 10.97 6.27 21.70
N LEU A 50 12.03 5.52 22.05
CA LEU A 50 12.53 5.39 23.41
C LEU A 50 13.50 6.51 23.80
N SER A 51 13.91 7.37 22.87
CA SER A 51 14.82 8.48 23.15
C SER A 51 14.18 9.53 24.06
N ASP A 52 14.94 10.06 25.01
CA ASP A 52 14.48 11.11 25.93
C ASP A 52 14.07 12.41 25.20
N SER A 53 14.58 12.61 23.99
CA SER A 53 14.25 13.74 23.11
C SER A 53 12.98 13.53 22.26
N TYR A 54 12.33 12.37 22.35
CA TYR A 54 11.17 12.07 21.52
C TYR A 54 9.96 12.94 21.91
N SER A 55 9.51 13.78 20.98
CA SER A 55 8.24 14.50 21.09
C SER A 55 7.24 13.88 20.11
N PRO A 56 6.10 13.33 20.58
CA PRO A 56 5.11 12.73 19.69
C PRO A 56 4.57 13.81 18.74
N ALA A 57 4.63 13.53 17.44
CA ALA A 57 4.11 14.43 16.42
C ALA A 57 2.60 14.63 16.64
N VAL A 58 2.23 15.77 17.23
CA VAL A 58 0.83 16.16 17.42
C VAL A 58 0.23 16.34 16.04
N LYS A 59 -0.64 15.42 15.62
CA LYS A 59 -1.45 15.60 14.42
C LYS A 59 -2.36 16.79 14.65
N GLU A 60 -1.95 17.96 14.17
CA GLU A 60 -2.79 19.16 14.16
C GLU A 60 -4.07 18.83 13.41
N ARG A 61 -5.19 18.80 14.14
CA ARG A 61 -6.51 18.63 13.54
C ARG A 61 -6.78 19.90 12.74
N LYS A 62 -6.85 19.79 11.41
CA LYS A 62 -7.33 20.88 10.56
C LYS A 62 -8.65 21.39 11.13
N ALA A 63 -8.70 22.68 11.44
CA ALA A 63 -9.93 23.33 11.89
C ALA A 63 -11.04 23.08 10.87
N ARG A 64 -12.18 22.57 11.32
CA ARG A 64 -13.36 22.43 10.46
C ARG A 64 -13.87 23.81 10.13
N THR A 65 -13.88 24.17 8.85
CA THR A 65 -14.52 25.39 8.36
C THR A 65 -16.02 25.32 8.66
N PRO A 66 -16.61 26.33 9.34
CA PRO A 66 -18.04 26.38 9.57
C PRO A 66 -18.80 26.48 8.25
N ARG A 67 -19.93 25.77 8.15
CA ARG A 67 -20.76 25.65 6.95
C ARG A 67 -21.31 26.98 6.40
N ALA A 68 -21.22 28.08 7.14
CA ALA A 68 -21.67 29.40 6.72
C ALA A 68 -20.86 29.95 5.52
N ALA A 69 -19.54 29.72 5.48
CA ALA A 69 -18.69 30.22 4.40
C ALA A 69 -18.87 29.47 3.06
N ALA A 70 -19.60 28.35 3.04
CA ALA A 70 -19.95 27.62 1.82
C ALA A 70 -21.34 28.00 1.27
N ALA A 71 -22.08 28.87 1.96
CA ALA A 71 -23.42 29.29 1.55
C ALA A 71 -23.42 30.59 0.72
N GLU A 72 -22.39 31.42 0.81
CA GLU A 72 -22.33 32.70 0.06
C GLU A 72 -22.00 32.55 -1.43
N SER A 73 -21.55 31.37 -1.89
CA SER A 73 -21.23 31.10 -3.29
C SER A 73 -22.25 30.26 -4.05
N ALA A 74 -23.39 29.93 -3.43
CA ALA A 74 -24.48 29.26 -4.11
C ALA A 74 -25.73 30.14 -4.04
N GLU A 75 -25.97 30.94 -5.08
CA GLU A 75 -27.30 31.51 -5.33
C GLU A 75 -28.34 30.38 -5.22
N VAL A 76 -29.15 30.44 -4.17
CA VAL A 76 -30.26 29.54 -3.90
C VAL A 76 -31.50 30.20 -4.50
N ASP A 77 -32.02 29.59 -5.56
CA ASP A 77 -33.32 29.96 -6.14
C ASP A 77 -34.43 29.69 -5.11
N PRO A 78 -35.16 30.73 -4.65
CA PRO A 78 -36.16 30.60 -3.59
C PRO A 78 -37.43 29.84 -4.00
N GLU A 79 -37.65 29.55 -5.29
CA GLU A 79 -38.83 28.83 -5.77
C GLU A 79 -38.63 27.31 -5.95
N ALA A 80 -37.41 26.79 -5.76
CA ALA A 80 -37.16 25.37 -5.92
C ALA A 80 -37.73 24.54 -4.75
N PRO A 81 -38.70 23.62 -4.97
CA PRO A 81 -39.24 22.79 -3.89
C PRO A 81 -38.15 21.89 -3.29
N TYR A 82 -38.06 21.90 -1.95
CA TYR A 82 -37.06 21.17 -1.17
C TYR A 82 -36.87 19.74 -1.66
N GLY A 83 -35.62 19.35 -1.95
CA GLY A 83 -35.25 17.98 -2.34
C GLY A 83 -35.00 17.76 -3.82
N ARG A 84 -35.08 18.80 -4.66
CA ARG A 84 -34.65 18.75 -6.07
C ARG A 84 -33.29 19.43 -6.28
N LYS A 85 -32.60 19.04 -7.35
CA LYS A 85 -31.42 19.75 -7.86
C LYS A 85 -31.87 21.05 -8.53
N LYS A 86 -30.95 21.97 -8.83
CA LYS A 86 -31.25 23.21 -9.56
C LYS A 86 -31.97 22.92 -10.89
N ASP A 87 -31.65 21.79 -11.52
CA ASP A 87 -32.26 21.32 -12.79
C ASP A 87 -33.64 20.65 -12.59
N GLY A 88 -34.28 20.80 -11.43
CA GLY A 88 -35.59 20.22 -11.14
C GLY A 88 -35.60 18.69 -10.95
N THR A 89 -34.47 18.00 -11.13
CA THR A 89 -34.40 16.54 -10.95
C THR A 89 -34.37 16.14 -9.47
N PRO A 90 -35.01 15.02 -9.06
CA PRO A 90 -35.00 14.56 -7.68
C PRO A 90 -33.57 14.26 -7.19
N LYS A 91 -33.23 14.67 -5.95
CA LYS A 91 -31.99 14.21 -5.31
C LYS A 91 -32.18 12.75 -4.87
N ASN A 92 -31.61 11.80 -5.60
CA ASN A 92 -31.54 10.40 -5.15
C ASN A 92 -30.82 10.34 -3.79
N LYS A 93 -31.56 10.01 -2.73
CA LYS A 93 -30.98 9.58 -1.45
C LYS A 93 -30.64 8.09 -1.58
N PRO A 94 -29.35 7.68 -1.46
CA PRO A 94 -29.03 6.26 -1.41
C PRO A 94 -29.46 5.72 -0.04
N GLY A 95 -30.30 4.69 -0.05
CA GLY A 95 -30.46 3.76 1.08
C GLY A 95 -31.57 4.07 2.08
N ARG A 96 -32.77 3.53 1.81
CA ARG A 96 -33.53 2.76 2.81
C ARG A 96 -34.47 1.81 2.07
N SER A 97 -33.94 0.70 1.56
CA SER A 97 -34.78 -0.47 1.33
C SER A 97 -35.31 -0.92 2.69
N LYS A 98 -36.63 -1.11 2.78
CA LYS A 98 -37.26 -1.79 3.92
C LYS A 98 -37.03 -3.28 3.80
#